data_AF-A0A661JNR8-F1
#
_entry.id   AF-A0A661JNR8-F1
#
_cell.length_a   1.000
_cell.length_b   1.000
_cell.length_c   1.000
_cell.angle_alpha   90.00
_cell.angle_beta   90.00
_cell.angle_gamma   90.00
#
_symmetry.space_group_name_H-M   'P 1'
#
loop_
_entity.id
_entity.type
_entity.pdbx_description
1 polymer ?
#
loop_
_entity_poly.entity_id
_entity_poly.type
_entity_poly.pdbx_seq_one_letter_code
_entity_poly.pdbx_strand_id
1 'polypeptide(L)' 'MKAKIKSCSHLFCGRNTSQDPSSYAEKVQKSTFSGETFRVLKEKELRLYSEYRTRRLVLEAWEEITWRRRVL' A
#
# COMPACT_ATOMS: atom_id res chain seq x y z
N MET A 1 -50.19 10.82 -14.36
CA MET A 1 -49.30 10.55 -13.21
C MET A 1 -48.09 9.76 -13.72
N LYS A 2 -46.96 10.43 -14.02
CA LYS A 2 -45.77 9.77 -14.59
C LYS A 2 -44.87 9.29 -13.46
N ALA A 3 -44.82 7.97 -13.26
CA ALA A 3 -43.92 7.32 -12.32
C ALA A 3 -42.47 7.52 -12.80
N LYS A 4 -41.68 8.25 -12.01
CA LYS A 4 -40.23 8.39 -12.22
C LYS A 4 -39.58 7.05 -11.90
N ILE A 5 -39.14 6.38 -12.96
CA ILE A 5 -38.12 5.34 -12.93
C ILE A 5 -36.91 5.96 -12.21
N LYS A 6 -36.74 5.63 -10.92
CA LYS A 6 -35.53 5.97 -10.18
C LYS A 6 -34.44 5.06 -10.71
N SER A 7 -33.68 5.59 -11.67
CA SER A 7 -32.44 5.00 -12.15
C SER A 7 -31.60 4.54 -10.96
N CYS A 8 -31.23 3.27 -11.04
CA CYS A 8 -30.31 2.59 -10.16
C CYS A 8 -28.97 3.34 -10.17
N SER A 9 -28.74 4.19 -9.18
CA SER A 9 -27.52 5.02 -9.08
C SER A 9 -26.90 4.92 -7.69
N HIS A 10 -27.00 3.76 -7.05
CA HIS A 10 -26.33 3.58 -5.78
C HIS A 10 -25.76 2.18 -5.61
N LEU A 11 -24.43 2.17 -5.49
CA LEU A 11 -23.65 1.24 -4.68
C LEU A 11 -23.19 -0.07 -5.33
N PHE A 12 -22.99 -0.08 -6.66
CA PHE A 12 -22.16 -1.11 -7.31
C PHE A 12 -20.81 -0.54 -7.77
N CYS A 13 -19.96 -0.13 -6.82
CA CYS A 13 -18.50 -0.11 -7.02
C CYS A 13 -17.76 0.13 -5.71
N GLY A 14 -17.74 -0.87 -4.83
CA GLY A 14 -16.74 -1.00 -3.77
C GLY A 14 -15.36 -1.33 -4.36
N ARG A 15 -14.85 -0.50 -5.27
CA ARG A 15 -13.47 -0.60 -5.73
C ARG A 15 -12.61 0.12 -4.71
N ASN A 16 -12.00 -0.65 -3.82
CA ASN A 16 -10.77 -0.24 -3.14
C ASN A 16 -9.68 -0.05 -4.20
N THR A 17 -9.73 1.04 -4.97
CA THR A 17 -8.66 1.42 -5.88
C THR A 17 -7.50 1.96 -5.05
N SER A 18 -6.73 1.05 -4.46
CA SER A 18 -5.45 1.35 -3.79
C SER A 18 -4.35 1.83 -4.77
N GLN A 19 -4.72 2.26 -5.98
CA GLN A 19 -3.81 2.59 -7.07
C GLN A 19 -4.02 4.01 -7.63
N ASP A 20 -4.92 4.81 -7.05
CA ASP A 20 -5.04 6.21 -7.44
C ASP A 20 -3.83 7.03 -6.92
N PRO A 21 -3.10 7.77 -7.80
CA PRO A 21 -1.91 8.53 -7.40
C PRO A 21 -2.19 9.60 -6.33
N SER A 22 -3.39 10.21 -6.37
CA SER A 22 -3.79 11.26 -5.42
C SER A 22 -3.99 10.69 -4.02
N SER A 23 -4.68 9.53 -3.94
CA SER A 23 -4.87 8.81 -2.68
C SER A 23 -3.56 8.33 -2.05
N TYR A 24 -2.57 7.94 -2.86
CA TYR A 24 -1.24 7.57 -2.35
C TYR A 24 -0.51 8.79 -1.73
N ALA A 25 -0.55 9.95 -2.38
CA ALA A 25 0.09 11.16 -1.88
C ALA A 25 -0.53 11.62 -0.54
N GLU A 26 -1.85 11.57 -0.41
CA GLU A 26 -2.54 11.91 0.84
C GLU A 26 -2.12 10.99 2.00
N LYS A 27 -2.02 9.68 1.74
CA LYS A 27 -1.52 8.71 2.72
C LYS A 27 -0.08 8.98 3.15
N VAL A 28 0.79 9.36 2.21
CA VAL A 28 2.18 9.71 2.49
C VAL A 28 2.24 10.97 3.35
N GLN A 29 1.46 12.01 3.02
CA GLN A 29 1.40 13.25 3.79
C GLN A 29 0.85 13.05 5.21
N LYS A 30 -0.12 12.14 5.37
CA LYS A 30 -0.72 11.82 6.67
C LYS A 30 0.14 10.89 7.52
N SER A 31 1.07 10.16 6.92
CA SER A 31 1.91 9.22 7.66
C SER A 31 2.95 9.95 8.51
N THR A 32 3.03 9.61 9.79
CA THR A 32 4.09 10.08 10.68
C THR A 32 5.40 9.32 10.48
N PHE A 33 5.42 8.33 9.58
CA PHE A 33 6.58 7.50 9.30
C PHE A 33 7.50 8.19 8.30
N SER A 34 8.78 8.34 8.66
CA SER A 34 9.79 8.97 7.79
C SER A 34 10.19 8.03 6.63
N GLY A 35 9.37 8.01 5.57
CA GLY A 35 9.65 7.24 4.35
C GLY A 35 10.96 7.65 3.65
N GLU A 36 11.53 8.81 3.99
CA GLU A 36 12.83 9.27 3.51
C GLU A 36 13.99 8.37 3.93
N THR A 37 13.94 7.79 5.15
CA THR A 37 15.02 6.93 5.66
C THR A 37 15.17 5.65 4.81
N PHE A 38 14.05 5.02 4.45
CA PHE A 38 14.03 3.84 3.58
C PHE A 38 14.41 4.16 2.14
N ARG A 39 14.05 5.34 1.64
CA ARG A 39 14.47 5.79 0.31
C ARG A 39 15.98 5.95 0.22
N VAL A 40 16.59 6.63 1.21
CA VAL A 40 18.05 6.82 1.26
C VAL A 40 18.77 5.48 1.41
N LEU A 41 18.28 4.58 2.26
CA LEU A 41 18.84 3.23 2.40
C LEU A 41 18.77 2.44 1.10
N LYS A 42 17.61 2.43 0.44
CA LYS A 42 17.43 1.79 -0.87
C LYS A 42 18.41 2.30 -1.90
N GLU A 43 18.60 3.61 -1.98
CA GLU A 43 19.51 4.21 -2.95
C GLU A 43 20.98 3.83 -2.68
N LYS A 44 21.38 3.74 -1.41
CA LYS A 44 22.71 3.25 -1.02
C LYS A 44 22.90 1.78 -1.39
N GLU A 45 21.92 0.91 -1.13
CA GLU A 45 22.01 -0.51 -1.49
C GLU A 45 22.05 -0.71 -3.01
N LEU A 46 21.23 0.03 -3.76
CA LEU A 46 21.28 -0.02 -5.23
C LEU A 46 22.62 0.46 -5.79
N ARG A 47 23.27 1.44 -5.15
CA ARG A 47 24.61 1.89 -5.54
C ARG A 47 25.71 0.87 -5.23
N LEU A 48 25.62 0.18 -4.10
CA LEU A 48 26.67 -0.74 -3.63
C LEU A 48 26.53 -2.16 -4.19
N TYR A 49 25.31 -2.66 -4.30
CA TYR A 49 25.01 -4.05 -4.62
C TYR A 49 24.15 -4.21 -5.87
N SER A 50 23.73 -3.10 -6.51
CA SER A 50 22.77 -3.10 -7.63
C SER A 50 21.41 -3.73 -7.30
N GLU A 51 21.18 -4.10 -6.05
CA GLU A 51 20.01 -4.80 -5.55
C GLU A 51 19.58 -4.23 -4.20
N TYR A 52 18.27 -4.22 -3.94
CA TYR A 52 17.68 -3.76 -2.68
C TYR A 52 17.46 -4.96 -1.74
N ARG A 53 18.53 -5.47 -1.13
CA ARG A 53 18.56 -6.70 -0.33
C ARG A 53 17.70 -6.59 0.94
N THR A 54 17.63 -5.41 1.55
CA THR A 54 16.80 -5.17 2.74
C THR A 54 15.32 -5.46 2.48
N ARG A 55 14.82 -5.27 1.25
CA ARG A 55 13.44 -5.61 0.90
C ARG A 55 13.12 -7.09 1.09
N ARG A 56 14.05 -7.99 0.71
CA ARG A 56 13.82 -9.44 0.84
C ARG A 56 13.70 -9.83 2.31
N LEU A 57 14.65 -9.38 3.14
CA LEU A 57 14.66 -9.64 4.58
C LEU A 57 13.40 -9.13 5.30
N VAL A 58 12.93 -7.93 4.97
CA VAL A 58 11.71 -7.37 5.56
C VAL A 58 10.47 -8.18 5.17
N LEU A 59 10.36 -8.60 3.91
CA LEU A 59 9.24 -9.41 3.44
C LEU A 59 9.26 -10.81 4.09
N GLU A 60 10.42 -11.45 4.15
CA GLU A 60 10.60 -12.75 4.81
C GLU A 60 10.19 -12.68 6.30
N ALA A 61 10.68 -11.68 7.04
CA ALA A 61 10.30 -11.49 8.44
C ALA A 61 8.80 -11.18 8.62
N TRP A 62 8.22 -10.38 7.73
CA TRP A 62 6.79 -10.08 7.76
C TRP A 62 5.94 -11.33 7.52
N GLU A 63 6.33 -12.16 6.56
CA GLU A 63 5.68 -13.44 6.30
C GLU A 63 5.79 -14.34 7.52
N GLU A 64 6.98 -14.50 8.11
CA GLU A 64 7.17 -15.30 9.33
C GLU A 64 6.26 -14.84 10.47
N ILE A 65 6.21 -13.53 10.76
CA ILE A 65 5.35 -12.96 11.80
C ILE A 65 3.87 -13.22 11.49
N THR A 66 3.46 -13.03 10.24
CA THR A 66 2.08 -13.22 9.79
C THR A 66 1.67 -14.69 9.90
N TRP A 67 2.55 -15.60 9.50
CA TRP A 67 2.36 -17.04 9.66
C TRP A 67 2.23 -17.41 11.13
N ARG A 68 3.16 -16.95 11.97
CA ARG A 68 3.14 -17.23 13.41
C ARG A 68 1.85 -16.75 14.08
N ARG A 69 1.32 -15.60 13.65
CA ARG A 69 0.09 -15.02 14.21
C ARG A 69 -1.19 -15.73 13.78
N ARG A 70 -1.17 -16.51 12.69
CA ARG A 70 -2.35 -17.21 12.15
C ARG A 70 -2.49 -18.65 12.69
N VAL A 71 -1.41 -19.22 13.21
CA VAL A 71 -1.37 -20.60 13.73
C VAL A 71 -1.66 -20.66 15.24
N LEU A 72 -1.88 -19.51 15.89
CA LEU A 72 -2.39 -19.36 17.26
C LEU A 72 -3.86 -18.91 17.23
#